data_AF-A0A963YV15-F1
#
_entry.id   AF-A0A963YV15-F1
#
_cell.length_a   1.000
_cell.length_b   1.000
_cell.length_c   1.000
_cell.angle_alpha   90.00
_cell.angle_beta   90.00
_cell.angle_gamma   90.00
#
_symmetry.space_group_name_H-M   'P 1'
#
loop_
_entity.id
_entity.type
_entity.pdbx_description
1 polymer ?
#
loop_
_entity_poly.entity_id
_entity_poly.type
_entity_poly.pdbx_seq_one_letter_code
_entity_poly.pdbx_strand_id
1 'polypeptide(L)'
;MSQPTSPPPTPADEIATILAKLAPADAAKVWKHMPAWMQRRQGQHRFDRRDAAYRAASEVLDAIEGAPSRLTSSFRAKRLAAKLGGYRDSWEWKTFSHSPELPPGSDLLKTALHRIYKIGDGSFLKARQIENILEGRRSGN
;
A
#
# COMPACT_ATOMS: atom_id res chain seq x y z
N MET A 1 24.62 17.05 17.15
CA MET A 1 23.34 16.60 16.56
C MET A 1 23.62 16.25 15.11
N SER A 2 23.74 14.96 14.78
CA SER A 2 23.97 14.52 13.39
C SER A 2 22.63 14.39 12.70
N GLN A 3 22.38 15.17 11.63
CA GLN A 3 21.24 14.93 10.75
C GLN A 3 21.44 13.58 10.03
N PRO A 4 20.40 12.75 9.90
CA PRO A 4 20.47 11.60 9.01
C PRO A 4 20.56 12.11 7.56
N THR A 5 21.74 12.01 6.96
CA THR A 5 21.90 12.22 5.52
C THR A 5 21.23 11.07 4.79
N SER A 6 20.16 11.35 4.04
CA SER A 6 19.54 10.37 3.16
C SER A 6 20.60 9.78 2.23
N PRO A 7 20.58 8.45 1.99
CA PRO A 7 21.50 7.83 1.04
C PRO A 7 21.34 8.48 -0.35
N PRO A 8 22.43 8.57 -1.14
CA PRO A 8 22.37 9.17 -2.46
C PRO A 8 21.38 8.43 -3.36
N PRO A 9 20.69 9.12 -4.28
CA PRO A 9 19.76 8.50 -5.20
C PRO A 9 20.50 7.45 -6.02
N THR A 10 19.94 6.25 -6.09
CA THR A 10 20.48 5.20 -6.93
C THR A 10 20.13 5.47 -8.39
N PRO A 11 20.82 4.86 -9.37
CA PRO A 11 20.48 5.00 -10.79
C PRO A 11 19.01 4.64 -11.11
N ALA A 12 18.38 3.78 -10.30
CA ALA A 12 16.97 3.47 -10.44
C ALA A 12 16.05 4.60 -9.96
N ASP A 13 16.47 5.39 -8.96
CA ASP A 13 15.72 6.54 -8.44
C ASP A 13 15.76 7.70 -9.44
N GLU A 14 16.89 7.90 -10.12
CA GLU A 14 17.03 8.86 -11.21
C GLU A 14 16.14 8.47 -12.41
N ILE A 15 16.15 7.19 -12.81
CA ILE A 15 15.30 6.70 -13.89
C ILE A 15 13.81 6.80 -13.52
N ALA A 16 13.43 6.49 -12.27
CA ALA A 16 12.06 6.67 -11.80
C ALA A 16 11.65 8.15 -11.85
N THR A 17 12.56 9.07 -11.53
CA THR A 17 12.33 10.53 -11.62
C THR A 17 12.15 10.99 -13.06
N ILE A 18 12.95 10.47 -14.00
CA ILE A 18 12.82 10.76 -15.44
C ILE A 18 11.49 10.23 -15.96
N LEU A 19 11.12 8.99 -15.62
CA LEU A 19 9.86 8.38 -16.02
C LEU A 19 8.64 9.13 -15.45
N ALA A 20 8.73 9.67 -14.24
CA ALA A 20 7.66 10.45 -13.61
C ALA A 20 7.38 11.78 -14.33
N LYS A 21 8.33 12.29 -15.12
CA LYS A 21 8.15 13.50 -15.94
C LYS A 21 7.53 13.21 -17.31
N LEU A 22 7.40 11.95 -17.70
CA LEU A 22 6.79 11.55 -18.97
C LEU A 22 5.28 11.37 -18.83
N ALA A 23 4.57 11.50 -19.95
CA ALA A 23 3.18 11.08 -20.03
C ALA A 23 3.06 9.57 -19.72
N PRO A 24 1.99 9.11 -19.03
CA PRO A 24 1.86 7.71 -18.61
C PRO A 24 2.03 6.69 -19.74
N ALA A 25 1.54 7.02 -20.94
CA ALA A 25 1.66 6.17 -22.12
C ALA A 25 3.11 6.01 -22.59
N ASP A 26 3.92 7.07 -22.51
CA ASP A 26 5.31 7.07 -22.95
C ASP A 26 6.23 6.48 -21.88
N ALA A 27 5.94 6.74 -20.59
CA ALA A 27 6.59 6.06 -19.48
C ALA A 27 6.43 4.53 -19.59
N ALA A 28 5.24 4.06 -19.97
CA ALA A 28 4.97 2.64 -20.19
C ALA A 28 5.74 2.06 -21.39
N LYS A 29 5.93 2.83 -22.47
CA LYS A 29 6.76 2.41 -23.62
C LYS A 29 8.22 2.27 -23.21
N VAL A 30 8.78 3.28 -22.56
CA VAL A 30 10.17 3.26 -22.08
C VAL A 30 10.38 2.09 -21.11
N TRP A 31 9.39 1.81 -20.26
CA TRP A 31 9.44 0.70 -19.33
C TRP A 31 9.58 -0.68 -19.99
N LYS A 32 8.92 -0.90 -21.14
CA LYS A 32 9.02 -2.18 -21.88
C LYS A 32 10.44 -2.48 -22.37
N HIS A 33 11.26 -1.44 -22.55
CA HIS A 33 12.64 -1.57 -22.99
C HIS A 33 13.65 -1.55 -21.83
N MET A 34 13.20 -1.42 -20.57
CA MET A 34 14.08 -1.44 -19.41
C MET A 34 14.64 -2.84 -19.16
N PRO A 35 15.87 -2.97 -18.67
CA PRO A 35 16.48 -4.26 -18.39
C PRO A 35 15.71 -5.02 -17.30
N ALA A 36 15.72 -6.36 -17.39
CA ALA A 36 14.92 -7.23 -16.52
C ALA A 36 15.16 -7.04 -15.01
N TRP A 37 16.35 -6.61 -14.60
CA TRP A 37 16.65 -6.32 -13.20
C TRP A 37 15.92 -5.07 -12.69
N MET A 38 15.70 -4.07 -13.56
CA MET A 38 14.99 -2.85 -13.25
C MET A 38 13.47 -3.07 -13.25
N GLN A 39 12.98 -3.90 -14.18
CA GLN A 39 11.60 -4.40 -14.17
C GLN A 39 11.27 -5.13 -12.86
N ARG A 40 12.16 -6.03 -12.43
CA ARG A 40 12.08 -6.72 -11.13
C ARG A 40 12.09 -5.73 -9.96
N ARG A 41 12.95 -4.71 -10.00
CA ARG A 41 13.03 -3.69 -8.93
C ARG A 41 11.75 -2.87 -8.81
N GLN A 42 11.11 -2.45 -9.89
CA GLN A 42 9.81 -1.76 -9.81
C GLN A 42 8.69 -2.69 -9.33
N GLY A 43 8.69 -3.95 -9.79
CA GLY A 43 7.80 -4.98 -9.24
C GLY A 43 7.96 -5.07 -7.73
N GLN A 44 9.20 -5.09 -7.24
CA GLN A 44 9.52 -5.07 -5.82
C GLN A 44 9.02 -3.80 -5.12
N HIS A 45 9.23 -2.61 -5.70
CA HIS A 45 8.70 -1.36 -5.15
C HIS A 45 7.16 -1.36 -5.07
N ARG A 46 6.46 -2.00 -6.01
CA ARG A 46 4.99 -2.15 -5.95
C ARG A 46 4.60 -3.03 -4.76
N PHE A 47 5.28 -4.16 -4.56
CA PHE A 47 5.04 -5.02 -3.41
C PHE A 47 5.35 -4.30 -2.09
N ASP A 48 6.44 -3.54 -2.02
CA ASP A 48 6.84 -2.82 -0.81
C ASP A 48 5.83 -1.71 -0.44
N ARG A 49 5.34 -0.97 -1.43
CA ARG A 49 4.28 0.03 -1.24
C ARG A 49 2.99 -0.60 -0.76
N ARG A 50 2.64 -1.79 -1.29
CA ARG A 50 1.46 -2.54 -0.86
C ARG A 50 1.61 -2.98 0.59
N ASP A 51 2.72 -3.61 0.92
CA ASP A 51 2.99 -4.12 2.27
C ASP A 51 3.01 -2.98 3.31
N ALA A 52 3.61 -1.84 2.95
CA ALA A 52 3.58 -0.63 3.78
C ALA A 52 2.15 -0.08 3.98
N ALA A 53 1.30 -0.12 2.95
CA ALA A 53 -0.10 0.32 3.08
C ALA A 53 -0.90 -0.58 4.04
N TYR A 54 -0.68 -1.90 3.99
CA TYR A 54 -1.31 -2.85 4.92
C TYR A 54 -0.88 -2.62 6.38
N ARG A 55 0.42 -2.35 6.62
CA ARG A 55 0.91 -2.02 7.97
C ARG A 55 0.30 -0.73 8.49
N ALA A 56 0.34 0.34 7.70
CA ALA A 56 -0.23 1.64 8.07
C ALA A 56 -1.74 1.54 8.36
N ALA A 57 -2.50 0.79 7.56
CA ALA A 57 -3.93 0.60 7.82
C ALA A 57 -4.19 -0.19 9.11
N SER A 58 -3.34 -1.18 9.43
CA SER A 58 -3.44 -1.91 10.70
C SER A 58 -3.17 -1.00 11.90
N GLU A 59 -2.18 -0.12 11.81
CA GLU A 59 -1.86 0.84 12.88
C GLU A 59 -2.99 1.84 13.10
N VAL A 60 -3.56 2.39 12.01
CA VAL A 60 -4.71 3.29 12.08
C VAL A 60 -5.93 2.59 12.70
N LEU A 61 -6.19 1.35 12.29
CA LEU A 61 -7.28 0.55 12.84
C LEU A 61 -7.12 0.29 14.34
N ASP A 62 -5.89 0.02 14.78
CA ASP A 62 -5.58 -0.20 16.20
C ASP A 62 -5.72 1.09 17.01
N ALA A 63 -5.26 2.22 16.47
CA ALA A 63 -5.35 3.54 17.11
C ALA A 63 -6.80 4.02 17.29
N ILE A 64 -7.66 3.80 16.29
CA ILE A 64 -9.07 4.23 16.35
C ILE A 64 -9.89 3.35 17.28
N GLU A 65 -9.71 2.03 17.24
CA GLU A 65 -10.55 1.10 18.00
C GLU A 65 -10.01 0.82 19.41
N GLY A 66 -8.97 1.53 19.86
CA GLY A 66 -8.37 1.36 21.18
C GLY A 66 -7.86 -0.07 21.40
N ALA A 67 -7.29 -0.67 20.35
CA ALA A 67 -6.96 -2.09 20.36
C ALA A 67 -5.80 -2.37 21.33
N PRO A 68 -5.90 -3.41 22.19
CA PRO A 68 -4.83 -3.71 23.13
C PRO A 68 -3.56 -4.10 22.38
N SER A 69 -2.40 -3.63 22.86
CA SER A 69 -1.07 -3.92 22.28
C SER A 69 -0.75 -5.42 22.19
N ARG A 70 -1.52 -6.28 22.86
CA ARG A 70 -1.39 -7.74 22.94
C ARG A 70 -2.11 -8.52 21.83
N LEU A 71 -2.74 -7.85 20.86
CA LEU A 71 -3.37 -8.57 19.74
C LEU A 71 -2.32 -9.28 18.88
N THR A 72 -2.57 -10.55 18.56
CA THR A 72 -1.72 -11.32 17.65
C THR A 72 -1.84 -10.78 16.22
N SER A 73 -0.78 -10.92 15.42
CA SER A 73 -0.78 -10.55 14.00
C SER A 73 -1.92 -11.23 13.23
N SER A 74 -2.24 -12.48 13.59
CA SER A 74 -3.38 -13.23 13.03
C SER A 74 -4.72 -12.54 13.25
N PHE A 75 -4.97 -12.05 14.47
CA PHE A 75 -6.22 -11.37 14.80
C PHE A 75 -6.30 -10.02 14.08
N ARG A 76 -5.22 -9.23 14.11
CA ARG A 76 -5.11 -7.96 13.38
C ARG A 76 -5.37 -8.15 11.88
N ALA A 77 -4.77 -9.17 11.29
CA ALA A 77 -4.93 -9.48 9.87
C ALA A 77 -6.37 -9.88 9.50
N LYS A 78 -7.03 -10.73 10.30
CA LYS A 78 -8.44 -11.09 10.10
C LYS A 78 -9.35 -9.87 10.21
N ARG A 79 -9.10 -9.00 11.19
CA ARG A 79 -9.91 -7.79 11.42
C ARG A 79 -9.74 -6.80 10.27
N LEU A 80 -8.50 -6.56 9.84
CA LEU A 80 -8.21 -5.71 8.68
C LEU A 80 -8.83 -6.26 7.39
N ALA A 81 -8.76 -7.58 7.16
CA ALA A 81 -9.42 -8.24 6.03
C ALA A 81 -10.94 -8.03 6.05
N ALA A 82 -11.58 -8.16 7.21
CA ALA A 82 -13.02 -7.92 7.37
C ALA A 82 -13.39 -6.45 7.09
N LYS A 83 -12.61 -5.49 7.59
CA LYS A 83 -12.82 -4.05 7.30
C LYS A 83 -12.65 -3.73 5.81
N LEU A 84 -11.66 -4.34 5.15
CA LEU A 84 -11.48 -4.22 3.70
C LEU A 84 -12.66 -4.80 2.92
N GLY A 85 -13.18 -5.96 3.33
CA GLY A 85 -14.38 -6.56 2.73
C GLY A 85 -15.60 -5.66 2.88
N GLY A 86 -15.88 -5.18 4.09
CA GLY A 86 -16.99 -4.26 4.34
C GLY A 86 -16.85 -2.93 3.59
N TYR A 87 -15.63 -2.40 3.45
CA TYR A 87 -15.37 -1.18 2.68
C TYR A 87 -15.59 -1.39 1.18
N ARG A 88 -15.18 -2.55 0.62
CA ARG A 88 -15.47 -2.90 -0.77
C ARG A 88 -16.97 -3.01 -1.04
N ASP A 89 -17.73 -3.55 -0.10
CA ASP A 89 -19.16 -3.78 -0.27
C ASP A 89 -20.00 -2.53 0.02
N SER A 90 -19.39 -1.48 0.58
CA SER A 90 -20.07 -0.23 0.94
C SER A 90 -20.54 0.55 -0.29
N TRP A 91 -21.64 1.28 -0.12
CA TRP A 91 -22.18 2.19 -1.14
C TRP A 91 -21.16 3.25 -1.57
N GLU A 92 -20.34 3.71 -0.62
CA GLU A 92 -19.29 4.71 -0.83
C GLU A 92 -18.27 4.23 -1.86
N TRP A 93 -17.97 2.93 -1.90
CA TRP A 93 -17.16 2.30 -2.94
C TRP A 93 -17.88 2.23 -4.30
N LYS A 94 -19.16 1.88 -4.30
CA LYS A 94 -19.95 1.65 -5.52
C LYS A 94 -20.25 2.91 -6.32
N THR A 95 -20.30 4.09 -5.69
CA THR A 95 -20.67 5.35 -6.36
C THR A 95 -19.51 6.16 -6.93
N PHE A 96 -18.26 5.68 -6.86
CA PHE A 96 -17.07 6.40 -7.35
C PHE A 96 -16.92 7.85 -6.83
N SER A 97 -17.60 8.24 -5.75
CA SER A 97 -17.48 9.55 -5.09
C SER A 97 -16.20 9.66 -4.25
N HIS A 98 -15.07 9.21 -4.82
CA HIS A 98 -13.79 9.09 -4.13
C HIS A 98 -12.95 10.29 -4.51
N SER A 99 -13.44 11.45 -4.05
CA SER A 99 -12.69 12.69 -4.15
C SER A 99 -11.35 12.51 -3.42
N PRO A 100 -10.23 13.09 -3.91
CA PRO A 100 -8.94 13.08 -3.22
C PRO A 100 -8.97 13.76 -1.83
N GLU A 101 -10.06 14.42 -1.50
CA GLU A 101 -10.33 15.03 -0.20
C GLU A 101 -11.58 14.37 0.40
N LEU A 102 -11.38 13.49 1.39
CA LEU A 102 -12.47 12.86 2.15
C LEU A 102 -12.81 13.71 3.40
N PRO A 103 -14.08 13.71 3.90
CA PRO A 103 -14.58 14.62 4.95
C PRO A 103 -14.54 14.08 6.41
N PRO A 104 -14.12 14.90 7.40
CA PRO A 104 -13.46 14.45 8.62
C PRO A 104 -14.36 13.70 9.63
N GLY A 105 -13.82 12.62 10.21
CA GLY A 105 -14.39 11.93 11.39
C GLY A 105 -14.28 10.40 11.37
N SER A 106 -14.22 9.79 10.18
CA SER A 106 -13.90 8.36 9.96
C SER A 106 -12.87 8.14 8.84
N ASP A 107 -12.24 9.23 8.40
CA ASP A 107 -11.47 9.30 7.16
C ASP A 107 -10.12 8.64 7.21
N LEU A 108 -9.44 8.63 8.36
CA LEU A 108 -8.10 8.06 8.43
C LEU A 108 -8.13 6.58 8.06
N LEU A 109 -9.10 5.83 8.60
CA LEU A 109 -9.27 4.42 8.26
C LEU A 109 -9.74 4.26 6.81
N LYS A 110 -10.73 5.03 6.36
CA LYS A 110 -11.21 4.99 4.97
C LYS A 110 -10.10 5.29 3.96
N THR A 111 -9.29 6.32 4.22
CA THR A 111 -8.13 6.71 3.42
C THR A 111 -7.08 5.61 3.38
N ALA A 112 -6.80 4.97 4.53
CA ALA A 112 -5.86 3.86 4.60
C ALA A 112 -6.35 2.63 3.81
N LEU A 113 -7.64 2.27 3.95
CA LEU A 113 -8.28 1.19 3.18
C LEU A 113 -8.32 1.51 1.68
N HIS A 114 -8.61 2.76 1.31
CA HIS A 114 -8.61 3.22 -0.08
C HIS A 114 -7.21 3.19 -0.70
N ARG A 115 -6.17 3.53 0.06
CA ARG A 115 -4.78 3.43 -0.38
C ARG A 115 -4.39 1.99 -0.70
N ILE A 116 -4.81 1.03 0.13
CA ILE A 116 -4.64 -0.40 -0.16
C ILE A 116 -5.31 -0.76 -1.49
N TYR A 117 -6.54 -0.29 -1.72
CA TYR A 117 -7.26 -0.52 -2.98
C TYR A 117 -6.49 0.00 -4.20
N LYS A 118 -6.09 1.28 -4.17
CA LYS A 118 -5.40 1.94 -5.29
C LYS A 118 -4.09 1.25 -5.65
N ILE A 119 -3.35 0.74 -4.67
CA ILE A 119 -2.08 0.03 -4.89
C ILE A 119 -2.32 -1.42 -5.34
N GLY A 120 -3.35 -2.07 -4.78
CA GLY A 120 -3.74 -3.45 -5.07
C GLY A 120 -4.47 -3.65 -6.40
N ASP A 121 -4.83 -2.58 -7.11
CA ASP A 121 -5.58 -2.62 -8.37
C ASP A 121 -6.89 -3.41 -8.25
N GLY A 122 -7.59 -3.22 -7.11
CA GLY A 122 -8.81 -3.95 -6.78
C GLY A 122 -8.63 -5.40 -6.32
N SER A 123 -7.40 -5.94 -6.33
CA SER A 123 -7.08 -7.23 -5.72
C SER A 123 -6.72 -7.06 -4.25
N PHE A 124 -7.41 -7.79 -3.38
CA PHE A 124 -7.15 -7.78 -1.94
C PHE A 124 -6.45 -9.06 -1.48
N LEU A 125 -5.51 -8.89 -0.57
CA LEU A 125 -4.85 -10.00 0.10
C LEU A 125 -5.79 -10.72 1.06
N LYS A 126 -5.68 -12.05 1.12
CA LYS A 126 -6.35 -12.86 2.13
C LYS A 126 -5.74 -12.59 3.51
N ALA A 127 -6.49 -12.86 4.58
CA ALA A 127 -6.03 -12.65 5.95
C ALA A 127 -4.65 -13.28 6.23
N ARG A 128 -4.38 -14.49 5.72
CA ARG A 128 -3.06 -15.15 5.86
C ARG A 128 -1.90 -14.37 5.22
N GLN A 129 -2.14 -13.73 4.08
CA GLN A 129 -1.14 -12.92 3.39
C GLN A 129 -0.90 -11.58 4.11
N ILE A 130 -1.97 -11.00 4.66
CA ILE A 130 -1.87 -9.80 5.51
C ILE A 130 -1.08 -10.13 6.78
N GLU A 131 -1.37 -11.28 7.42
CA GLU A 131 -0.64 -11.77 8.60
C GLU A 131 0.86 -11.89 8.31
N ASN A 132 1.24 -12.51 7.19
CA ASN A 132 2.63 -12.60 6.75
C ASN A 132 3.29 -11.21 6.64
N ILE A 133 2.59 -10.23 6.05
CA ILE A 133 3.09 -8.84 5.93
C ILE A 133 3.31 -8.19 7.31
N LEU A 134 2.35 -8.37 8.23
CA LEU A 134 2.42 -7.83 9.58
C LEU A 134 3.54 -8.48 10.41
N GLU A 135 3.83 -9.75 10.17
CA GLU A 135 4.95 -10.49 10.78
C GLU A 135 6.30 -10.22 10.10
N GLY A 136 6.33 -9.42 9.02
CA GLY A 136 7.54 -9.18 8.23
C GLY A 136 8.00 -10.37 7.40
N ARG A 137 7.19 -11.44 7.32
CA ARG A 137 7.44 -12.62 6.49
C ARG A 137 6.97 -12.28 5.07
N ARG A 138 7.89 -12.02 4.13
CA ARG A 138 7.48 -12.01 2.72
C ARG A 138 7.01 -13.41 2.38
N SER A 139 5.76 -13.54 1.91
CA SER A 139 5.26 -14.78 1.35
C SER A 139 6.23 -15.16 0.23
N GLY A 140 7.02 -16.21 0.46
CA GLY A 140 7.77 -16.86 -0.60
C GLY A 140 6.76 -17.20 -1.68
N ASN A 141 6.98 -16.65 -2.86
CA ASN A 141 6.36 -17.13 -4.06
C ASN A 141 7.33 -18.13 -4.68
#